data_AF-A0A6I8NB94-F1
#
_entry.id   AF-A0A6I8NB94-F1
#
_cell.length_a   1.000
_cell.length_b   1.000
_cell.length_c   1.000
_cell.angle_alpha   90.00
_cell.angle_beta   90.00
_cell.angle_gamma   90.00
#
_symmetry.space_group_name_H-M   'P 1'
#
loop_
_entity.id
_entity.type
_entity.pdbx_description
1 polymer ?
#
loop_
_entity_poly.entity_id
_entity_poly.type
_entity_poly.pdbx_seq_one_letter_code
_entity_poly.pdbx_strand_id
1 'polypeptide(L)'
;MLAGVEAEGLTSPPPQECQLFNMEAAVSKLEAMFQKAESDLDYIQHKLEFEIMKSLPHSPSGEENPVTLLEELSEVKSRYKALCAQLEQVAKEQKESMTSICTTLDTTMKMVQQLQQQTNMELSPLDEEEQSALQKLRTHLTHQASKGTDLHKAIVT
;
A
#
# COMPACT_ATOMS: atom_id res chain seq x y z
N MET A 1 43.46 -73.14 30.61
CA MET A 1 43.98 -71.85 31.13
C MET A 1 45.32 -71.65 30.43
N LEU A 2 45.59 -70.64 29.62
CA LEU A 2 45.12 -69.25 29.62
C LEU A 2 44.96 -68.73 28.20
N ALA A 3 43.99 -67.83 28.06
CA ALA A 3 43.56 -67.17 26.84
C ALA A 3 44.60 -66.15 26.35
N GLY A 4 44.78 -66.09 25.03
CA GLY A 4 45.31 -64.90 24.36
C GLY A 4 44.18 -63.88 24.22
N VAL A 5 44.30 -62.76 24.92
CA VAL A 5 43.46 -61.57 24.72
C VAL A 5 44.26 -60.63 23.83
N GLU A 6 43.81 -60.45 22.59
CA GLU A 6 44.28 -59.37 21.73
C GLU A 6 43.89 -58.04 22.37
N ALA A 7 44.90 -57.28 22.82
CA ALA A 7 44.71 -55.92 23.28
C ALA A 7 44.60 -55.00 22.06
N GLU A 8 43.37 -54.56 21.82
CA GLU A 8 42.97 -53.44 20.99
C GLU A 8 44.02 -52.31 20.98
N GLY A 9 44.36 -51.87 19.77
CA GLY A 9 45.27 -50.75 19.54
C GLY A 9 44.70 -49.44 20.08
N LEU A 10 45.19 -49.02 21.25
CA LEU A 10 45.10 -47.63 21.67
C LEU A 10 46.04 -46.79 20.80
N THR A 11 45.51 -46.22 19.73
CA THR A 11 46.20 -45.17 18.98
C THR A 11 46.25 -43.92 19.86
N SER A 12 47.43 -43.63 20.41
CA SER A 12 47.67 -42.37 21.14
C SER A 12 47.29 -41.17 20.26
N PRO A 13 46.56 -40.16 20.77
CA PRO A 13 46.33 -38.94 20.02
C PRO A 13 47.68 -38.28 19.68
N PRO A 14 47.79 -37.67 18.49
CA PRO A 14 49.04 -37.07 18.03
C PRO A 14 49.49 -35.93 18.96
N PRO A 15 50.82 -35.68 19.08
CA PRO A 15 51.37 -34.65 19.96
C PRO A 15 50.70 -33.29 19.76
N GLN A 16 50.44 -32.56 20.86
CA GLN A 16 49.74 -31.27 20.84
C GLN A 16 50.40 -30.23 19.92
N GLU A 17 51.73 -30.28 19.78
CA GLU A 17 52.52 -29.44 18.85
C GLU A 17 52.16 -29.70 17.37
N CYS A 18 51.91 -30.97 16.99
CA CYS A 18 51.45 -31.32 15.64
C CYS A 18 50.03 -30.80 15.38
N GLN A 19 49.17 -30.74 16.42
CA GLN A 19 47.81 -30.20 16.30
C GLN A 19 47.82 -28.68 16.17
N LEU A 20 48.71 -27.99 16.88
CA LEU A 20 48.88 -26.53 16.82
C LEU A 20 49.36 -26.08 15.43
N PHE A 21 50.36 -26.76 14.87
CA PHE A 21 50.89 -26.45 13.52
C PHE A 21 49.84 -26.68 12.41
N ASN A 22 48.99 -27.69 12.56
CA ASN A 22 47.90 -27.96 11.63
C ASN A 22 46.79 -26.89 11.69
N MET A 23 46.49 -26.38 12.90
CA MET A 23 45.51 -25.32 13.08
C MET A 23 46.05 -23.98 12.59
N GLU A 24 47.32 -23.65 12.87
CA GLU A 24 47.99 -22.44 12.37
C GLU A 24 47.98 -22.40 10.83
N ALA A 25 48.38 -23.49 10.19
CA ALA A 25 48.34 -23.59 8.72
C ALA A 25 46.92 -23.46 8.15
N ALA A 26 45.92 -24.04 8.82
CA ALA A 26 44.52 -23.92 8.42
C ALA A 26 44.00 -22.48 8.58
N VAL A 27 44.36 -21.79 9.66
CA VAL A 27 43.99 -20.40 9.92
C VAL A 27 44.67 -19.47 8.93
N SER A 28 45.97 -19.60 8.65
CA SER A 28 46.66 -18.79 7.65
C SER A 28 46.07 -18.98 6.24
N LYS A 29 45.69 -20.21 5.90
CA LYS A 29 45.00 -20.49 4.62
C LYS A 29 43.62 -19.83 4.57
N LEU A 30 42.87 -19.89 5.67
CA LEU A 30 41.56 -19.27 5.78
C LEU A 30 41.65 -17.74 5.71
N GLU A 31 42.62 -17.15 6.40
CA GLU A 31 42.93 -15.72 6.34
C GLU A 31 43.27 -15.29 4.92
N ALA A 32 44.13 -16.04 4.22
CA ALA A 32 44.44 -15.76 2.82
C ALA A 32 43.21 -15.86 1.90
N MET A 33 42.29 -16.80 2.18
CA MET A 33 41.02 -16.88 1.45
C MET A 33 40.10 -15.69 1.72
N PHE A 34 40.03 -15.21 2.97
CA PHE A 34 39.27 -14.00 3.31
C PHE A 34 39.88 -12.75 2.67
N GLN A 35 41.21 -12.56 2.77
CA GLN A 35 41.90 -11.45 2.14
C GLN A 35 41.70 -11.44 0.62
N LYS A 36 41.75 -12.61 -0.02
CA LYS A 36 41.44 -12.72 -1.44
C LYS A 36 39.98 -12.36 -1.72
N ALA A 37 39.02 -12.90 -0.96
CA ALA A 37 37.61 -12.63 -1.15
C ALA A 37 37.27 -11.14 -0.96
N GLU A 38 37.88 -10.48 0.02
CA GLU A 38 37.78 -9.02 0.24
C GLU A 38 38.31 -8.27 -1.00
N SER A 39 39.52 -8.59 -1.45
CA SER A 39 40.10 -7.93 -2.64
C SER A 39 39.30 -8.18 -3.93
N ASP A 40 38.71 -9.38 -4.08
CA ASP A 40 37.85 -9.71 -5.22
C ASP A 40 36.55 -8.88 -5.19
N LEU A 41 35.95 -8.66 -4.00
CA LEU A 41 34.77 -7.82 -3.83
C LEU A 41 35.07 -6.34 -4.11
N ASP A 42 36.20 -5.83 -3.62
CA ASP A 42 36.66 -4.46 -3.90
C ASP A 42 36.85 -4.23 -5.40
N TYR A 43 37.45 -5.21 -6.09
CA TYR A 43 37.62 -5.15 -7.55
C TYR A 43 36.27 -5.13 -8.29
N ILE A 44 35.32 -5.96 -7.87
CA ILE A 44 33.97 -5.99 -8.45
C ILE A 44 33.28 -4.63 -8.22
N GLN A 45 33.34 -4.08 -7.02
CA GLN A 45 32.76 -2.78 -6.69
C GLN A 45 33.33 -1.67 -7.58
N HIS A 46 34.64 -1.52 -7.65
CA HIS A 46 35.26 -0.47 -8.47
C HIS A 46 34.98 -0.62 -9.96
N LYS A 47 34.92 -1.85 -10.47
CA LYS A 47 34.56 -2.10 -11.86
C LYS A 47 33.12 -1.69 -12.15
N LEU A 48 32.19 -1.97 -11.24
CA LEU A 48 30.79 -1.56 -11.36
C LEU A 48 30.64 -0.04 -11.28
N GLU A 49 31.28 0.61 -10.31
CA GLU A 49 31.30 2.08 -10.18
C GLU A 49 31.80 2.74 -11.47
N PHE A 50 32.91 2.25 -12.02
CA PHE A 50 33.48 2.75 -13.27
C PHE A 50 32.53 2.59 -14.45
N GLU A 51 31.94 1.42 -14.64
CA GLU A 51 31.01 1.18 -15.76
C GLU A 51 29.72 2.01 -15.61
N ILE A 52 29.18 2.16 -14.39
CA ILE A 52 28.00 3.01 -14.11
C ILE A 52 28.30 4.47 -14.46
N MET A 53 29.43 5.00 -13.99
CA MET A 53 29.85 6.38 -14.28
C MET A 53 30.11 6.61 -15.76
N LYS A 54 30.63 5.61 -16.47
CA LYS A 54 30.87 5.67 -17.92
C LYS A 54 29.59 5.55 -18.74
N SER A 55 28.62 4.75 -18.28
CA SER A 55 27.33 4.59 -18.96
C SER A 55 26.40 5.80 -18.81
N LEU A 56 26.66 6.66 -17.83
CA LEU A 56 25.86 7.84 -17.59
C LEU A 56 26.04 8.84 -18.74
N PRO A 57 24.99 9.22 -19.48
CA PRO A 57 25.11 10.21 -20.54
C PRO A 57 25.64 11.53 -19.97
N HIS A 58 26.54 12.21 -20.69
CA HIS A 58 27.07 13.54 -20.32
C HIS A 58 26.01 14.65 -20.22
N SER A 59 24.73 14.33 -20.42
CA SER A 59 23.60 15.22 -20.23
C SER A 59 22.70 14.71 -19.09
N PRO A 60 22.34 15.56 -18.12
CA PRO A 60 21.53 15.20 -16.94
C PRO A 60 20.04 15.00 -17.24
N SER A 61 19.69 14.71 -18.50
CA SER A 61 18.32 14.69 -19.00
C SER A 61 17.97 13.28 -19.47
N GLY A 62 17.46 12.43 -18.59
CA GLY A 62 16.72 11.24 -19.05
C GLY A 62 16.46 10.15 -18.02
N GLU A 63 17.37 9.91 -17.07
CA GLU A 63 17.15 8.88 -16.05
C GLU A 63 16.74 9.52 -14.72
N GLU A 64 15.46 9.41 -14.43
CA GLU A 64 14.89 9.75 -13.14
C GLU A 64 15.46 8.82 -12.06
N ASN A 65 15.85 9.38 -10.92
CA ASN A 65 16.40 8.59 -9.83
C ASN A 65 15.31 7.67 -9.24
N PRO A 66 15.52 6.35 -9.17
CA PRO A 66 14.48 5.43 -8.70
C PRO A 66 14.08 5.68 -7.23
N VAL A 67 14.97 6.21 -6.41
CA VAL A 67 14.67 6.60 -5.02
C VAL A 67 13.71 7.78 -4.99
N THR A 68 13.96 8.82 -5.80
CA THR A 68 13.06 9.99 -5.86
C THR A 68 11.70 9.60 -6.43
N LEU A 69 11.67 8.73 -7.45
CA LEU A 69 10.43 8.20 -8.00
C LEU A 69 9.59 7.43 -6.97
N LEU A 70 10.24 6.64 -6.11
CA LEU A 70 9.53 5.92 -5.04
C LEU A 70 8.92 6.87 -4.01
N GLU A 71 9.62 7.96 -3.68
CA GLU A 71 9.12 9.00 -2.78
C GLU A 71 7.93 9.74 -3.38
N GLU A 72 8.04 10.18 -4.64
CA GLU A 72 6.96 10.84 -5.38
C GLU A 72 5.72 9.95 -5.51
N LEU A 73 5.92 8.67 -5.85
CA LEU A 73 4.83 7.70 -5.96
C LEU A 73 4.11 7.50 -4.62
N SER A 74 4.87 7.43 -3.52
CA SER A 74 4.31 7.35 -2.17
C SER A 74 3.45 8.58 -1.84
N GLU A 75 3.93 9.77 -2.21
CA GLU A 75 3.20 11.01 -1.99
C GLU A 75 1.91 11.05 -2.82
N VAL A 76 1.96 10.70 -4.11
CA VAL A 76 0.79 10.61 -4.99
C VAL A 76 -0.24 9.62 -4.44
N LYS A 77 0.20 8.45 -3.99
CA LYS A 77 -0.67 7.43 -3.37
C LYS A 77 -1.35 7.96 -2.10
N SER A 78 -0.62 8.70 -1.27
CA SER A 78 -1.17 9.33 -0.06
C SER A 78 -2.24 10.38 -0.40
N ARG A 79 -1.95 11.29 -1.34
CA ARG A 79 -2.89 12.32 -1.80
C ARG A 79 -4.15 11.69 -2.40
N TYR A 80 -4.01 10.65 -3.21
CA TYR A 80 -5.14 9.92 -3.79
C TYR A 80 -6.04 9.33 -2.69
N LYS A 81 -5.45 8.65 -1.70
CA LYS A 81 -6.21 8.09 -0.57
C LYS A 81 -6.97 9.16 0.21
N ALA A 82 -6.33 10.31 0.46
CA ALA A 82 -6.97 11.43 1.13
C ALA A 82 -8.14 12.01 0.31
N LEU A 83 -7.98 12.11 -1.02
CA LEU A 83 -9.04 12.58 -1.91
C LEU A 83 -10.23 11.62 -1.94
N CYS A 84 -9.98 10.30 -1.98
CA CYS A 84 -11.04 9.30 -1.89
C CYS A 84 -11.84 9.43 -0.59
N ALA A 85 -11.16 9.56 0.56
CA ALA A 85 -11.83 9.73 1.84
C ALA A 85 -12.68 11.02 1.90
N GLN A 86 -12.17 12.13 1.33
CA GLN A 86 -12.92 13.38 1.22
C GLN A 86 -14.16 13.22 0.32
N LEU A 87 -14.02 12.53 -0.81
CA LEU A 87 -15.14 12.31 -1.74
C LEU A 87 -16.23 11.44 -1.10
N GLU A 88 -15.85 10.38 -0.39
CA GLU A 88 -16.78 9.53 0.35
C GLU A 88 -17.55 10.31 1.42
N GLN A 89 -16.85 11.17 2.17
CA GLN A 89 -17.47 12.01 3.18
C GLN A 89 -18.44 13.03 2.56
N VAL A 90 -18.04 13.71 1.48
CA VAL A 90 -18.93 14.64 0.77
C VAL A 90 -20.16 13.93 0.22
N ALA A 91 -19.99 12.75 -0.38
CA ALA A 91 -21.11 11.96 -0.89
C ALA A 91 -22.09 11.56 0.22
N LYS A 92 -21.56 11.17 1.39
CA LYS A 92 -22.37 10.88 2.58
C LYS A 92 -23.14 12.11 3.05
N GLU A 93 -22.48 13.25 3.21
CA GLU A 93 -23.10 14.50 3.65
C GLU A 93 -24.16 15.00 2.65
N GLN A 94 -23.90 14.90 1.35
CA GLN A 94 -24.87 15.24 0.31
C GLN A 94 -26.12 14.37 0.40
N LYS A 95 -25.95 13.06 0.61
CA LYS A 95 -27.07 12.12 0.79
C LYS A 95 -27.89 12.45 2.04
N GLU A 96 -27.22 12.69 3.16
CA GLU A 96 -27.88 13.04 4.43
C GLU A 96 -28.65 14.35 4.32
N SER A 97 -28.02 15.39 3.74
CA SER A 97 -28.65 16.68 3.48
C SER A 97 -29.88 16.56 2.58
N MET A 98 -29.77 15.86 1.45
CA MET A 98 -30.87 15.65 0.51
C MET A 98 -32.03 14.89 1.16
N THR A 99 -31.73 13.88 1.96
CA THR A 99 -32.73 13.11 2.72
C THR A 99 -33.47 14.01 3.72
N SER A 100 -32.73 14.87 4.43
CA SER A 100 -33.28 15.82 5.39
C SER A 100 -34.22 16.83 4.71
N ILE A 101 -33.80 17.41 3.57
CA ILE A 101 -34.61 18.33 2.77
C ILE A 101 -35.91 17.65 2.34
N CYS A 102 -35.83 16.45 1.75
CA CYS A 102 -37.02 15.73 1.27
C CYS A 102 -37.97 15.40 2.43
N THR A 103 -37.45 14.96 3.58
CA THR A 103 -38.26 14.65 4.77
C THR A 103 -38.96 15.90 5.31
N THR A 104 -38.26 17.04 5.33
CA THR A 104 -38.80 18.32 5.80
C THR A 104 -39.88 18.84 4.87
N LEU A 105 -39.68 18.73 3.55
CA LEU A 105 -40.68 19.07 2.54
C LEU A 105 -41.92 18.18 2.68
N ASP A 106 -41.76 16.86 2.75
CA ASP A 106 -42.87 15.92 2.91
C ASP A 106 -43.69 16.20 4.19
N THR A 107 -43.00 16.55 5.28
CA THR A 107 -43.66 16.92 6.56
C THR A 107 -44.44 18.23 6.42
N THR A 108 -43.82 19.25 5.84
CA THR A 108 -44.46 20.56 5.62
C THR A 108 -45.68 20.44 4.72
N MET A 109 -45.58 19.69 3.63
CA MET A 109 -46.69 19.45 2.71
C MET A 109 -47.87 18.77 3.41
N LYS A 110 -47.60 17.76 4.25
CA LYS A 110 -48.65 17.10 5.05
C LYS A 110 -49.31 18.06 6.03
N MET A 111 -48.54 18.90 6.72
CA MET A 111 -49.08 19.91 7.64
C MET A 111 -49.97 20.93 6.92
N VAL A 112 -49.52 21.43 5.77
CA VAL A 112 -50.29 22.38 4.94
C VAL A 112 -51.60 21.73 4.49
N GLN A 113 -51.57 20.48 4.01
CA GLN A 113 -52.77 19.74 3.62
C GLN A 113 -53.76 19.57 4.78
N GLN A 114 -53.28 19.28 5.99
CA GLN A 114 -54.14 19.17 7.18
C GLN A 114 -54.82 20.50 7.52
N LEU A 115 -54.06 21.61 7.49
CA LEU A 115 -54.60 22.94 7.78
C LEU A 115 -55.66 23.36 6.74
N GLN A 116 -55.41 23.07 5.46
CA GLN A 116 -56.37 23.33 4.37
C GLN A 116 -57.69 22.58 4.58
N GLN A 117 -57.61 21.30 4.95
CA GLN A 117 -58.80 20.49 5.25
C GLN A 117 -59.60 21.06 6.43
N GLN A 118 -58.94 21.62 7.44
CA GLN A 118 -59.60 22.22 8.60
C GLN A 118 -60.28 23.55 8.28
N THR A 119 -59.74 24.34 7.33
CA THR A 119 -60.27 25.66 6.98
C THR A 119 -61.21 25.66 5.78
N ASN A 120 -61.50 24.49 5.17
CA ASN A 120 -62.24 24.32 3.93
C ASN A 120 -61.68 25.18 2.77
N MET A 121 -60.35 25.37 2.75
CA MET A 121 -59.67 26.07 1.67
C MET A 121 -59.34 25.08 0.55
N GLU A 122 -59.92 25.28 -0.64
CA GLU A 122 -59.59 24.52 -1.84
C GLU A 122 -58.39 25.19 -2.53
N LEU A 123 -57.25 24.49 -2.60
CA LEU A 123 -56.07 24.94 -3.32
C LEU A 123 -55.78 24.01 -4.49
N SER A 124 -55.28 24.60 -5.58
CA SER A 124 -54.89 23.85 -6.76
C SER A 124 -53.77 22.85 -6.39
N PRO A 125 -53.79 21.63 -6.96
CA PRO A 125 -52.65 20.72 -6.83
C PRO A 125 -51.37 21.38 -7.35
N LEU A 126 -50.23 20.84 -6.92
CA LEU A 126 -48.91 21.31 -7.38
C LEU A 126 -48.88 21.38 -8.90
N ASP A 127 -48.30 22.45 -9.41
CA ASP A 127 -48.14 22.61 -10.84
C ASP A 127 -47.12 21.60 -11.41
N GLU A 128 -47.01 21.55 -12.73
CA GLU A 128 -46.13 20.60 -13.40
C GLU A 128 -44.64 20.84 -13.09
N GLU A 129 -44.26 22.10 -12.86
CA GLU A 129 -42.89 22.47 -12.52
C GLU A 129 -42.52 21.98 -11.12
N GLU A 130 -43.41 22.19 -10.15
CA GLU A 130 -43.28 21.76 -8.77
C GLU A 130 -43.24 20.22 -8.66
N GLN A 131 -44.11 19.51 -9.39
CA GLN A 131 -44.09 18.05 -9.43
C GLN A 131 -42.78 17.52 -10.05
N SER A 132 -42.30 18.15 -11.13
CA SER A 132 -41.02 17.81 -11.76
C SER A 132 -39.84 18.04 -10.82
N ALA A 133 -39.84 19.13 -10.05
CA ALA A 133 -38.81 19.43 -9.06
C ALA A 133 -38.76 18.36 -7.95
N LEU A 134 -39.92 17.97 -7.42
CA LEU A 134 -40.02 16.88 -6.43
C LEU A 134 -39.53 15.53 -6.99
N GLN A 135 -39.85 15.22 -8.23
CA GLN A 135 -39.39 13.99 -8.87
C GLN A 135 -37.87 13.99 -9.08
N LYS A 136 -37.28 15.11 -9.49
CA LYS A 136 -35.81 15.26 -9.63
C LYS A 136 -35.08 15.09 -8.29
N LEU A 137 -35.66 15.59 -7.20
CA LEU A 137 -35.13 15.39 -5.85
C LEU A 137 -35.19 13.91 -5.44
N ARG A 138 -36.32 13.23 -5.67
CA ARG A 138 -36.49 11.81 -5.35
C ARG A 138 -35.61 10.88 -6.18
N THR A 139 -35.43 11.16 -7.47
CA THR A 139 -34.55 10.36 -8.34
C THR A 139 -33.07 10.48 -7.95
N HIS A 140 -32.62 11.66 -7.51
CA HIS A 140 -31.24 11.82 -7.00
C HIS A 140 -30.95 10.96 -5.76
N LEU A 141 -31.94 10.78 -4.87
CA LEU A 141 -31.83 9.88 -3.72
C LEU A 141 -31.63 8.41 -4.13
N THR A 142 -32.30 7.95 -5.18
CA THR A 142 -32.23 6.54 -5.61
C THR A 142 -30.96 6.21 -6.40
N HIS A 143 -30.38 7.16 -7.15
CA HIS A 143 -29.19 6.91 -7.96
C HIS A 143 -27.88 6.81 -7.14
N GLN A 144 -27.77 7.48 -6.00
CA GLN A 144 -26.56 7.45 -5.17
C GLN A 144 -26.36 6.15 -4.37
N ALA A 145 -27.35 5.24 -4.31
CA ALA A 145 -27.21 3.94 -3.65
C ALA A 145 -26.36 2.92 -4.44
N SER A 146 -26.09 3.17 -5.73
CA SER A 146 -25.52 2.17 -6.66
C SER A 146 -24.04 2.35 -7.03
N LYS A 147 -23.42 3.51 -6.77
CA LYS A 147 -22.08 3.86 -7.31
C LYS A 147 -20.90 3.69 -6.35
N GLY A 148 -21.13 3.35 -5.09
CA GLY A 148 -20.09 3.34 -4.05
C GLY A 148 -19.14 2.13 -4.05
N THR A 149 -19.39 1.09 -4.86
CA THR A 149 -18.69 -0.20 -4.71
C THR A 149 -17.62 -0.50 -5.76
N ASP A 150 -17.57 0.25 -6.88
CA ASP A 150 -16.76 -0.18 -8.04
C ASP A 150 -15.34 0.41 -8.07
N LEU A 151 -15.11 1.59 -7.49
CA LEU A 151 -13.81 2.25 -7.60
C LEU A 151 -12.76 1.69 -6.62
N HIS A 152 -13.19 1.26 -5.44
CA HIS A 152 -12.27 0.79 -4.39
C HIS A 152 -11.70 -0.62 -4.69
N LYS A 153 -12.39 -1.42 -5.52
CA LYS A 153 -11.99 -2.80 -5.85
C LYS A 153 -10.96 -2.87 -6.98
N ALA A 154 -10.92 -1.88 -7.88
CA ALA A 154 -10.04 -1.90 -9.04
C ALA A 154 -8.58 -1.52 -8.76
N ILE A 155 -8.28 -0.91 -7.61
CA ILE A 155 -6.95 -0.32 -7.31
C ILE A 155 -6.22 -1.04 -6.16
N VAL A 156 -6.90 -1.94 -5.43
CA VAL A 156 -6.33 -2.68 -4.28
C VAL A 156 -5.96 -4.13 -4.63
N THR A 157 -6.00 -4.52 -5.91
CA THR A 157 -5.43 -5.80 -6.40
C THR A 157 -4.27 -5.51 -7.32
#